data_AF-A0A843GQ63-F1
#
_entry.id   AF-A0A843GQ63-F1
#
_cell.length_a   1.000
_cell.length_b   1.000
_cell.length_c   1.000
_cell.angle_alpha   90.00
_cell.angle_beta   90.00
_cell.angle_gamma   90.00
#
_symmetry.space_group_name_H-M   'P 1'
#
loop_
_entity.id
_entity.type
_entity.pdbx_description
1 polymer ?
#
loop_
_entity_poly.entity_id
_entity_poly.type
_entity_poly.pdbx_seq_one_letter_code
_entity_poly.pdbx_strand_id
1 'polypeptide(L)'
;MAAHMVKCLYCGKMFDAQEDGKDTIWFKPRKNRYAHIECGKQYEAEKTQDEKDYEQLYFYVKENQKENFDYVKFKKIVEAWQKDYGFTFNGMYYTLIYFYEVKKNSKEKFINGSIGIIPFCYKDAQNYYYNIYIASQRAGTGSYDATKRRIVEIEPPVARPKPIKLFNLDMEDDDEE
;
A
#
# COMPACT_ATOMS: atom_id res chain seq x y z
N MET A 1 46.21 -11.58 10.42
CA MET A 1 45.61 -10.61 9.49
C MET A 1 45.74 -9.22 10.11
N ALA A 2 46.01 -8.18 9.33
CA ALA A 2 46.17 -6.82 9.85
C ALA A 2 44.83 -6.25 10.34
N ALA A 3 44.82 -5.57 11.49
CA ALA A 3 43.62 -4.95 12.06
C ALA A 3 42.97 -3.99 11.04
N HIS A 4 41.69 -4.20 10.75
CA HIS A 4 40.93 -3.39 9.80
C HIS A 4 40.12 -2.34 10.57
N MET A 5 40.83 -1.32 11.04
CA MET A 5 40.27 -0.28 11.91
C MET A 5 39.37 0.67 11.12
N VAL A 6 38.08 0.71 11.49
CA VAL A 6 37.06 1.55 10.85
C VAL A 6 36.26 2.34 11.88
N LYS A 7 35.71 3.48 11.44
CA LYS A 7 34.85 4.33 12.27
C LYS A 7 33.39 3.89 12.13
N CYS A 8 32.71 3.65 13.26
CA CYS A 8 31.27 3.39 13.28
C CYS A 8 30.47 4.62 12.84
N LEU A 9 29.49 4.42 11.96
CA LEU A 9 28.63 5.47 11.42
C LEU A 9 27.79 6.19 12.49
N TYR A 10 27.31 5.47 13.50
CA TYR A 10 26.34 5.98 14.47
C TYR A 10 27.03 6.54 15.73
N CYS A 11 27.95 5.78 16.34
CA CYS A 11 28.59 6.20 17.59
C CYS A 11 29.95 6.88 17.41
N GLY A 12 30.52 6.87 16.19
CA GLY A 12 31.79 7.52 15.88
C GLY A 12 33.05 6.89 16.48
N LYS A 13 32.93 5.79 17.23
CA LYS A 13 34.07 5.05 17.80
C LYS A 13 34.78 4.22 16.72
N MET A 14 36.09 4.07 16.86
CA MET A 14 36.91 3.19 16.00
C MET A 14 36.81 1.75 16.52
N PHE A 15 36.65 0.78 15.63
CA PHE A 15 36.60 -0.65 15.94
C PHE A 15 37.26 -1.48 14.84
N ASP A 16 37.64 -2.71 15.16
CA ASP A 16 38.24 -3.63 14.19
C ASP A 16 37.14 -4.39 13.43
N ALA A 17 37.05 -4.18 12.12
CA ALA A 17 36.08 -4.82 11.24
C ALA A 17 36.70 -5.99 10.47
N GLN A 18 37.29 -6.94 11.22
CA GLN A 18 37.70 -8.24 10.70
C GLN A 18 36.52 -9.23 10.69
N GLU A 19 36.52 -10.16 9.73
CA GLU A 19 35.45 -11.16 9.55
C GLU A 19 35.57 -12.32 10.56
N ASP A 20 36.80 -12.65 10.97
CA ASP A 20 37.10 -13.82 11.82
C ASP A 20 37.80 -13.47 13.15
N GLY A 21 37.79 -12.21 13.57
CA GLY A 21 38.66 -11.70 14.64
C GLY A 21 37.94 -10.88 15.70
N LYS A 22 37.47 -11.56 16.76
CA LYS A 22 37.13 -11.05 18.11
C LYS A 22 36.01 -10.00 18.25
N ASP A 23 35.08 -10.32 19.16
CA ASP A 23 34.19 -9.47 19.98
C ASP A 23 33.31 -8.36 19.36
N THR A 24 33.41 -8.05 18.06
CA THR A 24 32.53 -7.04 17.45
C THR A 24 31.85 -7.54 16.17
N ILE A 25 30.55 -7.82 16.27
CA ILE A 25 29.69 -8.08 15.12
C ILE A 25 29.35 -6.75 14.43
N TRP A 26 29.70 -6.62 13.15
CA TRP A 26 29.53 -5.39 12.37
C TRP A 26 28.71 -5.63 11.11
N PHE A 27 28.12 -4.55 10.59
CA PHE A 27 27.42 -4.55 9.31
C PHE A 27 27.76 -3.29 8.50
N LYS A 28 27.46 -3.34 7.20
CA LYS A 28 27.68 -2.22 6.27
C LYS A 28 26.36 -1.53 5.93
N PRO A 29 25.97 -0.44 6.62
CA PRO A 29 24.76 0.31 6.27
C PRO A 29 24.82 0.97 4.89
N ARG A 30 26.02 1.27 4.37
CA ARG A 30 26.25 1.79 3.02
C ARG A 30 27.50 1.15 2.42
N LYS A 31 27.65 1.20 1.09
CA LYS A 31 28.77 0.58 0.33
C LYS A 31 30.16 0.82 0.94
N ASN A 32 30.38 2.00 1.56
CA ASN A 32 31.67 2.43 2.12
C ASN A 32 31.59 2.87 3.60
N ARG A 33 30.63 2.35 4.38
CA ARG A 33 30.47 2.70 5.82
C ARG A 33 30.25 1.44 6.64
N TYR A 34 30.85 1.41 7.82
CA TYR A 34 30.77 0.32 8.78
C TYR A 34 30.04 0.79 10.03
N ALA A 35 29.31 -0.12 10.68
CA ALA A 35 28.62 0.14 11.94
C ALA A 35 28.56 -1.11 12.80
N HIS A 36 28.51 -0.93 14.12
CA HIS A 36 28.17 -2.01 15.04
C HIS A 36 26.69 -2.40 14.86
N ILE A 37 26.36 -3.69 14.94
CA ILE A 37 24.98 -4.16 14.85
C ILE A 37 24.08 -3.50 15.91
N GLU A 38 24.55 -3.42 17.15
CA GLU A 38 23.79 -2.82 18.25
C GLU A 38 23.50 -1.34 18.02
N CYS A 39 24.48 -0.58 17.55
CA CYS A 39 24.28 0.83 17.21
C CYS A 39 23.28 1.00 16.05
N GLY A 40 23.24 0.07 15.10
CA GLY A 40 22.22 0.05 14.04
C GLY A 40 20.82 -0.20 14.60
N LYS A 41 20.66 -1.18 15.48
CA LYS A 41 19.39 -1.50 16.14
C LYS A 41 18.89 -0.35 17.02
N GLN A 42 19.79 0.29 17.78
CA GLN A 42 19.46 1.47 18.57
C GLN A 42 18.99 2.61 17.69
N TYR A 43 19.71 2.89 16.61
CA TYR A 43 19.31 3.92 15.64
C TYR A 43 17.94 3.64 15.02
N GLU A 44 17.63 2.39 14.65
CA GLU A 44 16.31 2.00 14.14
C GLU A 44 15.19 2.11 15.20
N ALA A 45 15.51 1.84 16.46
CA ALA A 45 14.57 2.01 17.57
C ALA A 45 14.28 3.49 17.86
N GLU A 46 15.31 4.34 17.78
CA GLU A 46 15.23 5.79 18.01
C GLU A 46 14.57 6.56 16.86
N LYS A 47 14.48 5.97 15.65
CA LYS A 47 13.75 6.58 14.54
C LYS A 47 12.33 6.93 14.94
N THR A 48 11.96 8.16 14.62
CA THR A 48 10.59 8.65 14.82
C THR A 48 9.62 7.86 13.95
N GLN A 49 8.34 7.81 14.36
CA GLN A 49 7.31 7.13 13.57
C GLN A 49 7.20 7.74 12.16
N ASP A 50 7.29 9.06 12.06
CA ASP A 50 7.22 9.79 10.78
C ASP A 50 8.34 9.39 9.81
N GLU A 51 9.56 9.18 10.30
CA GLU A 51 10.68 8.70 9.48
C GLU A 51 10.45 7.27 8.98
N LYS A 52 9.88 6.40 9.83
CA LYS A 52 9.53 5.02 9.44
C LYS A 52 8.45 5.03 8.37
N ASP A 53 7.42 5.86 8.54
CA ASP A 53 6.32 6.00 7.59
C ASP A 53 6.80 6.58 6.24
N TYR A 54 7.72 7.56 6.29
CA TYR A 54 8.36 8.09 5.08
C TYR A 54 9.19 7.01 4.36
N GLU A 55 9.97 6.23 5.09
CA GLU A 55 10.75 5.13 4.52
C GLU A 55 9.85 4.08 3.86
N GLN A 56 8.73 3.71 4.50
CA GLN A 56 7.75 2.79 3.93
C GLN A 56 7.18 3.32 2.61
N LEU A 57 6.74 4.58 2.58
CA LEU A 57 6.25 5.23 1.37
C LEU A 57 7.33 5.24 0.27
N TYR A 58 8.56 5.61 0.62
CA TYR A 58 9.68 5.68 -0.30
C TYR A 58 10.00 4.30 -0.92
N PHE A 59 10.13 3.27 -0.09
CA PHE A 59 10.43 1.92 -0.57
C PHE A 59 9.33 1.39 -1.47
N TYR A 60 8.07 1.59 -1.09
CA TYR A 60 6.93 1.17 -1.90
C TYR A 60 6.95 1.81 -3.29
N VAL A 61 7.13 3.12 -3.37
CA VAL A 61 7.18 3.83 -4.65
C VAL A 61 8.38 3.40 -5.48
N LYS A 62 9.56 3.26 -4.84
CA LYS A 62 10.79 2.83 -5.50
C LYS A 62 10.69 1.43 -6.08
N GLU A 63 10.13 0.47 -5.34
CA GLU A 63 9.97 -0.90 -5.81
C GLU A 63 9.02 -1.00 -7.01
N ASN A 64 7.98 -0.18 -7.03
CA ASN A 64 7.03 -0.16 -8.14
C ASN A 64 7.53 0.62 -9.36
N GLN A 65 8.31 1.69 -9.19
CA GLN A 65 8.85 2.52 -10.29
C GLN A 65 10.20 2.03 -10.84
N LYS A 66 10.96 1.28 -10.05
CA LYS A 66 12.28 0.72 -10.40
C LYS A 66 13.21 1.79 -11.00
N GLU A 67 13.58 1.64 -12.27
CA GLU A 67 14.54 2.52 -12.97
C GLU A 67 13.98 3.91 -13.27
N ASN A 68 12.65 4.06 -13.31
CA ASN A 68 11.99 5.35 -13.54
C ASN A 68 11.82 6.18 -12.27
N PHE A 69 12.31 5.67 -11.12
CA PHE A 69 12.15 6.34 -9.85
C PHE A 69 13.08 7.57 -9.74
N ASP A 70 12.49 8.75 -9.70
CA ASP A 70 13.18 10.01 -9.44
C ASP A 70 12.98 10.45 -7.98
N TYR A 71 14.05 10.34 -7.19
CA TYR A 71 14.06 10.72 -5.78
C TYR A 71 13.76 12.21 -5.56
N VAL A 72 14.30 13.10 -6.41
CA VAL A 72 14.17 14.55 -6.24
C VAL A 72 12.72 14.96 -6.48
N LYS A 73 12.11 14.41 -7.54
CA LYS A 73 10.70 14.63 -7.86
C LYS A 73 9.79 14.07 -6.77
N PHE A 74 10.03 12.83 -6.32
CA PHE A 74 9.29 12.21 -5.23
C PHE A 74 9.29 13.07 -3.97
N LYS A 75 10.49 13.47 -3.51
CA LYS A 75 10.66 14.28 -2.30
C LYS A 75 9.89 15.59 -2.36
N LYS A 76 10.03 16.34 -3.47
CA LYS A 76 9.32 17.62 -3.66
C LYS A 76 7.80 17.46 -3.61
N ILE A 77 7.27 16.40 -4.25
CA ILE A 77 5.83 16.16 -4.31
C ILE A 77 5.28 15.80 -2.92
N VAL A 78 5.96 14.91 -2.20
CA VAL A 78 5.53 14.48 -0.86
C VAL A 78 5.58 15.65 0.13
N GLU A 79 6.65 16.45 0.11
CA GLU A 79 6.76 17.66 0.96
C GLU A 79 5.68 18.69 0.62
N ALA A 80 5.36 18.88 -0.66
CA ALA A 80 4.26 19.74 -1.08
C ALA A 80 2.92 19.24 -0.54
N TRP A 81 2.65 17.94 -0.58
CA TRP A 81 1.39 17.40 -0.06
C TRP A 81 1.26 17.45 1.45
N GLN A 82 2.36 17.31 2.19
CA GLN A 82 2.36 17.59 3.63
C GLN A 82 2.01 19.06 3.90
N LYS A 83 2.63 19.98 3.17
CA LYS A 83 2.46 21.42 3.39
C LYS A 83 1.08 21.93 2.98
N ASP A 84 0.62 21.55 1.79
CA ASP A 84 -0.57 22.13 1.15
C ASP A 84 -1.86 21.45 1.63
N TYR A 85 -1.81 20.15 1.95
CA TYR A 85 -2.97 19.35 2.31
C TYR A 85 -2.91 18.74 3.72
N GLY A 86 -1.78 18.85 4.42
CA GLY A 86 -1.63 18.27 5.77
C GLY A 86 -1.65 16.74 5.80
N PHE A 87 -1.31 16.09 4.69
CA PHE A 87 -1.32 14.62 4.60
C PHE A 87 -0.17 14.01 5.39
N THR A 88 -0.42 12.83 5.97
CA THR A 88 0.62 12.04 6.65
C THR A 88 1.32 11.11 5.66
N PHE A 89 2.61 10.81 5.87
CA PHE A 89 3.33 9.87 4.99
C PHE A 89 2.64 8.50 4.95
N ASN A 90 2.17 8.03 6.10
CA ASN A 90 1.42 6.79 6.22
C ASN A 90 0.09 6.82 5.43
N GLY A 91 -0.65 7.93 5.53
CA GLY A 91 -1.88 8.12 4.75
C GLY A 91 -1.62 8.10 3.24
N MET A 92 -0.52 8.72 2.78
CA MET A 92 -0.10 8.66 1.37
C MET A 92 0.20 7.22 0.93
N TYR A 93 0.90 6.45 1.76
CA TYR A 93 1.24 5.06 1.50
C TYR A 93 -0.01 4.18 1.37
N TYR A 94 -0.91 4.23 2.35
CA TYR A 94 -2.17 3.48 2.32
C TYR A 94 -3.09 3.91 1.17
N THR A 95 -3.02 5.18 0.74
CA THR A 95 -3.77 5.64 -0.43
C THR A 95 -3.31 4.94 -1.70
N LEU A 96 -2.00 4.74 -1.87
CA LEU A 96 -1.44 4.01 -3.01
C LEU A 96 -1.82 2.52 -2.97
N ILE A 97 -1.74 1.88 -1.80
CA ILE A 97 -2.18 0.49 -1.61
C ILE A 97 -3.66 0.37 -1.98
N TYR A 98 -4.51 1.24 -1.44
CA TYR A 98 -5.94 1.23 -1.73
C TYR A 98 -6.21 1.36 -3.24
N PHE A 99 -5.52 2.27 -3.92
CA PHE A 99 -5.78 2.51 -5.33
C PHE A 99 -5.29 1.37 -6.24
N TYR A 100 -4.11 0.81 -5.97
CA TYR A 100 -3.48 -0.17 -6.86
C TYR A 100 -3.70 -1.63 -6.44
N GLU A 101 -3.82 -1.92 -5.15
CA GLU A 101 -3.95 -3.29 -4.64
C GLU A 101 -5.41 -3.64 -4.34
N VAL A 102 -6.14 -2.73 -3.68
CA VAL A 102 -7.56 -2.96 -3.34
C VAL A 102 -8.44 -2.74 -4.56
N LYS A 103 -8.34 -1.57 -5.21
CA LYS A 103 -9.12 -1.25 -6.41
C LYS A 103 -8.57 -1.90 -7.69
N LYS A 104 -7.35 -2.46 -7.68
CA LYS A 104 -6.71 -3.12 -8.82
C LYS A 104 -6.66 -2.26 -10.10
N ASN A 105 -6.47 -0.94 -9.94
CA ASN A 105 -6.32 -0.04 -11.09
C ASN A 105 -4.99 -0.28 -11.84
N SER A 106 -4.92 0.13 -13.10
CA SER A 106 -3.70 0.02 -13.91
C SER A 106 -2.52 0.78 -13.27
N LYS A 107 -1.36 0.13 -13.22
CA LYS A 107 -0.11 0.66 -12.67
C LYS A 107 0.76 1.36 -13.73
N GLU A 108 0.34 1.45 -14.99
CA GLU A 108 1.16 2.01 -16.08
C GLU A 108 1.68 3.42 -15.76
N LYS A 109 0.79 4.33 -15.34
CA LYS A 109 1.16 5.71 -14.98
C LYS A 109 2.03 5.77 -13.71
N PHE A 110 1.82 4.83 -12.80
CA PHE A 110 2.61 4.73 -11.57
C PHE A 110 4.06 4.37 -11.88
N ILE A 111 4.26 3.38 -12.75
CA ILE A 111 5.57 2.91 -13.23
C ILE A 111 6.32 4.03 -13.96
N ASN A 112 5.60 4.90 -14.67
CA ASN A 112 6.18 6.06 -15.37
C ASN A 112 6.48 7.27 -14.46
N GLY A 113 6.51 7.09 -13.13
CA GLY A 113 6.95 8.14 -12.21
C GLY A 113 5.86 9.13 -11.78
N SER A 114 4.57 8.79 -11.95
CA SER A 114 3.45 9.67 -11.56
C SER A 114 2.71 9.14 -10.33
N ILE A 115 2.71 9.93 -9.25
CA ILE A 115 2.04 9.61 -7.97
C ILE A 115 0.83 10.54 -7.75
N GLY A 116 0.48 11.37 -8.74
CA GLY A 116 -0.53 12.44 -8.64
C GLY A 116 -1.97 11.99 -8.34
N ILE A 117 -2.22 10.70 -8.16
CA ILE A 117 -3.54 10.16 -7.77
C ILE A 117 -3.85 10.39 -6.29
N ILE A 118 -2.82 10.56 -5.44
CA ILE A 118 -2.99 10.63 -3.99
C ILE A 118 -3.99 11.71 -3.56
N PRO A 119 -3.89 12.98 -3.99
CA PRO A 119 -4.82 14.01 -3.55
C PRO A 119 -6.30 13.73 -3.89
N PHE A 120 -6.55 12.99 -4.97
CA PHE A 120 -7.91 12.66 -5.40
C PHE A 120 -8.50 11.46 -4.66
N CYS A 121 -7.67 10.48 -4.30
CA CYS A 121 -8.12 9.23 -3.68
C CYS A 121 -7.88 9.15 -2.17
N TYR A 122 -7.23 10.14 -1.55
CA TYR A 122 -6.87 10.12 -0.14
C TYR A 122 -8.10 9.94 0.77
N LYS A 123 -9.18 10.68 0.51
CA LYS A 123 -10.42 10.60 1.29
C LYS A 123 -11.12 9.26 1.15
N ASP A 124 -11.14 8.69 -0.06
CA ASP A 124 -11.71 7.37 -0.32
C ASP A 124 -10.94 6.27 0.43
N ALA A 125 -9.60 6.34 0.38
CA ALA A 125 -8.74 5.42 1.11
C ALA A 125 -8.96 5.53 2.62
N GLN A 126 -9.03 6.75 3.16
CA GLN A 126 -9.33 6.98 4.57
C GLN A 126 -10.66 6.34 4.98
N ASN A 127 -11.72 6.56 4.20
CA ASN A 127 -13.03 5.97 4.46
C ASN A 127 -12.99 4.43 4.40
N TYR A 128 -12.26 3.86 3.46
CA TYR A 128 -12.11 2.41 3.32
C TYR A 128 -11.47 1.79 4.58
N TYR A 129 -10.31 2.29 5.02
CA TYR A 129 -9.64 1.75 6.21
C TYR A 129 -10.41 2.03 7.50
N TYR A 130 -11.08 3.18 7.58
CA TYR A 130 -11.98 3.49 8.69
C TYR A 130 -13.14 2.48 8.78
N ASN A 131 -13.77 2.14 7.65
CA ASN A 131 -14.86 1.15 7.63
C ASN A 131 -14.38 -0.25 8.05
N ILE A 132 -13.17 -0.65 7.65
CA ILE A 132 -12.55 -1.90 8.10
C ILE A 132 -12.35 -1.88 9.63
N TYR A 133 -11.82 -0.78 10.17
CA TYR A 133 -11.65 -0.63 11.61
C TYR A 133 -12.97 -0.71 12.37
N ILE A 134 -14.02 -0.04 11.90
CA ILE A 134 -15.34 -0.12 12.53
C ILE A 134 -15.90 -1.55 12.46
N ALA A 135 -15.70 -2.26 11.35
CA ALA A 135 -16.11 -3.64 11.19
C ALA A 135 -15.34 -4.58 12.15
N SER A 136 -14.03 -4.40 12.32
CA SER A 136 -13.22 -5.23 13.23
C SER A 136 -13.61 -5.03 14.69
N GLN A 137 -13.89 -3.78 15.10
CA GLN A 137 -14.37 -3.48 16.44
C GLN A 137 -15.72 -4.15 16.75
N ARG A 138 -16.64 -4.15 15.78
CA ARG A 138 -17.95 -4.83 15.91
C ARG A 138 -17.83 -6.36 15.91
N ALA A 139 -16.93 -6.91 15.09
CA ALA A 139 -16.68 -8.34 15.04
C ALA A 139 -16.09 -8.87 16.37
N GLY A 140 -15.21 -8.10 17.02
CA GLY A 140 -14.66 -8.43 18.34
C GLY A 140 -15.70 -8.51 19.45
N THR A 141 -16.86 -7.85 19.29
CA THR A 141 -17.97 -7.85 20.25
C THR A 141 -19.08 -8.85 19.94
N GLY A 142 -19.12 -9.42 18.73
CA GLY A 142 -20.18 -10.33 18.31
C GLY A 142 -19.79 -11.78 18.55
N SER A 143 -20.44 -12.46 19.51
CA SER A 143 -20.38 -13.93 19.55
C SER A 143 -21.04 -14.48 18.28
N TYR A 144 -20.29 -15.22 17.48
CA TYR A 144 -20.88 -15.99 16.39
C TYR A 144 -21.81 -17.05 17.01
N ASP A 145 -23.10 -16.95 16.74
CA ASP A 145 -24.07 -17.96 17.19
C ASP A 145 -24.27 -18.97 16.06
N ALA A 146 -23.49 -20.06 16.10
CA ALA A 146 -23.56 -21.14 15.12
C ALA A 146 -24.92 -21.85 15.07
N THR A 147 -25.81 -21.61 16.04
CA THR A 147 -27.15 -22.23 16.08
C THR A 147 -28.21 -21.44 15.33
N LYS A 148 -27.98 -20.16 14.99
CA LYS A 148 -28.91 -19.35 14.19
C LYS A 148 -28.79 -19.70 12.70
N ARG A 149 -29.53 -20.73 12.28
CA ARG A 149 -29.73 -21.05 10.86
C ARG A 149 -30.89 -20.20 10.33
N ARG A 150 -30.62 -19.34 9.35
CA ARG A 150 -31.67 -18.73 8.54
C ARG A 150 -31.98 -19.68 7.38
N ILE A 151 -33.08 -20.41 7.48
CA ILE A 151 -33.61 -21.18 6.36
C ILE A 151 -34.17 -20.15 5.37
N VAL A 152 -33.58 -20.08 4.19
CA VAL A 152 -34.09 -19.25 3.08
C VAL A 152 -34.74 -20.21 2.11
N GLU A 153 -36.07 -20.24 2.09
CA GLU A 153 -36.82 -20.93 1.03
C GLU A 153 -36.68 -20.10 -0.25
N ILE A 154 -36.04 -20.69 -1.25
CA ILE A 154 -35.93 -20.11 -2.57
C ILE A 154 -37.12 -20.64 -3.36
N GLU A 155 -38.02 -19.75 -3.77
CA GLU A 155 -39.12 -20.12 -4.64
C GLU A 155 -38.57 -20.63 -6.00
N PRO A 156 -39.17 -21.68 -6.58
CA PRO A 156 -38.75 -22.15 -7.89
C PRO A 156 -38.88 -21.02 -8.93
N PRO A 157 -37.96 -20.92 -9.90
CA PRO A 157 -38.01 -19.87 -10.91
C PRO A 157 -39.31 -19.99 -11.72
N VAL A 158 -40.20 -19.00 -11.59
CA VAL A 158 -41.45 -18.96 -12.34
C VAL A 158 -41.20 -18.33 -13.71
N ALA A 159 -41.48 -19.07 -14.77
CA ALA A 159 -41.45 -18.53 -16.13
C ALA A 159 -42.50 -17.42 -16.24
N ARG A 160 -42.07 -16.20 -16.57
CA ARG A 160 -43.01 -15.11 -16.84
C ARG A 160 -43.82 -15.46 -18.09
N PRO A 161 -45.16 -15.48 -18.03
CA PRO A 161 -45.97 -15.76 -19.21
C PRO A 161 -45.66 -14.70 -20.27
N LYS A 162 -45.52 -15.14 -21.53
CA LYS A 162 -45.39 -14.19 -22.64
C LYS A 162 -46.67 -13.33 -22.67
N PRO A 163 -46.57 -12.01 -22.80
CA PRO A 163 -47.75 -11.16 -22.92
C PRO A 163 -48.59 -11.65 -24.10
N ILE A 164 -49.90 -11.70 -23.89
CA ILE A 164 -50.86 -12.08 -24.93
C ILE A 164 -50.78 -11.01 -26.03
N LYS A 165 -50.50 -11.45 -27.26
CA LYS A 165 -50.59 -10.56 -28.44
C LYS A 165 -52.07 -10.26 -28.68
N LEU A 166 -52.48 -9.01 -28.46
CA LEU A 166 -53.87 -8.56 -28.68
C LEU A 166 -54.19 -8.28 -30.15
N PHE A 167 -53.15 -8.04 -30.97
CA PHE A 167 -53.29 -7.76 -32.39
C PHE A 167 -52.22 -8.54 -33.15
N ASN A 168 -52.60 -9.19 -34.25
CA ASN A 168 -51.66 -9.58 -35.29
C ASN A 168 -51.48 -8.34 -36.17
N LEU A 169 -50.42 -7.58 -35.91
CA LEU A 169 -49.89 -6.62 -36.87
C LEU A 169 -49.01 -7.40 -37.85
N ASP A 170 -49.63 -8.30 -38.61
CA ASP A 170 -49.04 -8.70 -39.87
C ASP A 170 -49.36 -7.53 -40.81
N MET A 171 -48.45 -6.57 -40.93
CA MET A 171 -48.31 -5.91 -42.21
C MET A 171 -47.87 -7.03 -43.15
N GLU A 172 -48.77 -7.45 -44.02
CA GLU A 172 -48.39 -8.08 -45.28
C GLU A 172 -47.37 -7.12 -45.91
N ASP A 173 -46.09 -7.46 -45.80
CA ASP A 173 -45.08 -7.03 -46.76
C ASP A 173 -45.44 -7.76 -48.07
N ASP A 174 -46.52 -7.30 -48.70
CA ASP A 174 -46.72 -7.43 -50.13
C ASP A 174 -45.79 -6.42 -50.81
N ASP A 175 -45.27 -6.86 -51.96
CA ASP A 175 -44.44 -6.15 -52.94
C ASP A 175 -42.93 -6.15 -52.60
N GLU A 176 -41.99 -6.66 -53.41
CA GLU A 176 -41.95 -7.09 -54.82
C GLU A 176 -40.57 -7.77 -55.05
N GLU A 177 -40.52 -8.75 -55.97
CA GLU A 177 -39.37 -9.34 -56.72
C GLU A 177 -37.93 -9.38 -56.14
#